data_AF-A0A9W8IZ42-F1
#
_entry.id   AF-A0A9W8IZ42-F1
#
_cell.length_a   1.000
_cell.length_b   1.000
_cell.length_c   1.000
_cell.angle_alpha   90.00
_cell.angle_beta   90.00
_cell.angle_gamma   90.00
#
_symmetry.space_group_name_H-M   'P 1'
#
loop_
_entity.id
_entity.type
_entity.pdbx_description
1 polymer ?
#
loop_
_entity_poly.entity_id
_entity_poly.type
_entity_poly.pdbx_seq_one_letter_code
_entity_poly.pdbx_strand_id
1 'polypeptide(L)'
;MNGSTIISYHSPDQPATTAPYLHKRRSPDPTLVLLIFLWHAFCGWDAALESLHQHMMALENGIPIVDMLVSGELPRIRAHHLHYSSLLDHFIKAVDFVQETPTPFMTASNFDQALVDENASLITRECKNLRHEIERLQAMLYQQEQRLKNLITATDGEYMREMAQATTRDGAAMKQIAYLTMVFLPPSFVAAVFGMNVFETDPDSESHATLSQYFAVALPLTVFTMWIVIAFRSKIVLSGEVPFWMRLIWPLKKLHDRYNKNPKTPLADHDIERGMGSRMAISVAPKHAFRR
;
A
#
# COMPACT_ATOMS: atom_id res chain seq x y z
N MET A 1 -53.89 37.53 14.81
CA MET A 1 -52.45 37.58 15.13
C MET A 1 -51.96 36.16 15.37
N ASN A 2 -51.80 35.36 14.31
CA ASN A 2 -51.26 34.00 14.42
C ASN A 2 -49.95 33.97 13.64
N GLY A 3 -48.86 34.42 14.27
CA GLY A 3 -47.53 34.35 13.69
C GLY A 3 -46.85 33.05 14.11
N SER A 4 -46.35 32.28 13.14
CA SER A 4 -45.42 31.19 13.41
C SER A 4 -44.09 31.79 13.92
N THR A 5 -43.64 31.34 15.10
CA THR A 5 -42.36 31.77 15.69
C THR A 5 -41.37 30.62 15.59
N ILE A 6 -40.22 30.87 14.96
CA ILE A 6 -39.10 29.92 14.88
C ILE A 6 -38.10 30.32 15.95
N ILE A 7 -37.75 29.39 16.84
CA ILE A 7 -36.75 29.59 17.88
C ILE A 7 -35.50 28.81 17.48
N SER A 8 -34.39 29.51 17.23
CA SER A 8 -33.09 28.90 16.99
C SER A 8 -32.21 29.05 18.23
N TYR A 9 -31.59 27.95 18.65
CA TYR A 9 -30.63 27.94 19.74
C TYR A 9 -29.22 27.86 19.16
N HIS A 10 -28.31 28.71 19.66
CA HIS A 10 -26.89 28.71 19.27
C HIS A 10 -26.02 28.78 20.53
N SER A 11 -24.81 28.22 20.44
CA SER A 11 -23.81 28.36 21.50
C SER A 11 -23.32 29.81 21.56
N PRO A 12 -23.08 30.39 22.75
CA PRO A 12 -22.73 31.81 22.90
C PRO A 12 -21.44 32.25 22.19
N ASP A 13 -20.56 31.32 21.82
CA ASP A 13 -19.23 31.62 21.28
C ASP A 13 -19.19 31.81 19.75
N GLN A 14 -20.29 31.60 19.03
CA GLN A 14 -20.32 31.66 17.57
C GLN A 14 -21.10 32.88 17.05
N PRO A 15 -20.59 33.59 16.01
CA PRO A 15 -21.31 34.72 15.44
C PRO A 15 -22.64 34.26 14.83
N ALA A 16 -23.75 34.66 15.45
CA ALA A 16 -25.08 34.37 14.96
C ALA A 16 -25.39 35.23 13.72
N THR A 17 -26.06 34.63 12.72
CA THR A 17 -26.63 35.38 11.60
C THR A 17 -27.66 36.37 12.14
N THR A 18 -27.39 37.66 11.96
CA THR A 18 -28.21 38.72 12.55
C THR A 18 -29.60 38.71 11.91
N ALA A 19 -30.66 38.68 12.75
CA ALA A 19 -32.08 38.67 12.36
C ALA A 19 -32.54 39.73 11.30
N PRO A 20 -31.93 40.93 11.14
CA PRO A 20 -32.39 41.92 10.17
C PRO A 20 -32.35 41.44 8.71
N TYR A 21 -31.39 40.58 8.35
CA TYR A 21 -31.23 40.12 6.97
C TYR A 21 -32.34 39.12 6.58
N LEU A 22 -32.79 38.30 7.54
CA LEU A 22 -33.89 37.35 7.39
C LEU A 22 -35.26 38.02 7.36
N HIS A 23 -35.45 39.13 8.10
CA HIS A 23 -36.72 39.88 8.11
C HIS A 23 -37.10 40.51 6.76
N LYS A 24 -36.12 40.75 5.88
CA LYS A 24 -36.34 41.44 4.59
C LYS A 24 -36.93 40.51 3.50
N ARG A 25 -36.80 39.19 3.63
CA ARG A 25 -37.40 38.19 2.75
C ARG A 25 -38.57 37.51 3.46
N ARG A 26 -39.71 38.21 3.58
CA ARG A 26 -40.96 37.63 4.07
C ARG A 26 -41.58 36.73 3.00
N SER A 27 -41.28 35.44 3.03
CA SER A 27 -42.26 34.44 2.57
C SER A 27 -43.29 34.24 3.69
N PRO A 28 -44.58 34.09 3.37
CA PRO A 28 -45.61 33.83 4.39
C PRO A 28 -45.44 32.46 5.04
N ASP A 29 -44.76 31.51 4.38
CA ASP A 29 -44.55 30.17 4.90
C ASP A 29 -43.30 30.07 5.80
N PRO A 30 -43.43 29.59 7.06
CA PRO A 30 -42.29 29.31 7.93
C PRO A 30 -41.38 28.17 7.44
N THR A 31 -41.87 27.24 6.61
CA THR A 31 -41.05 26.13 6.08
C THR A 31 -39.90 26.63 5.22
N LEU A 32 -40.14 27.66 4.41
CA LEU A 32 -39.12 28.27 3.57
C LEU A 32 -38.00 28.91 4.42
N VAL A 33 -38.33 29.48 5.58
CA VAL A 33 -37.33 30.03 6.50
C VAL A 33 -36.49 28.90 7.11
N LEU A 34 -37.11 27.77 7.49
CA LEU A 34 -36.39 26.57 7.92
C LEU A 34 -35.45 26.05 6.83
N LEU A 35 -35.91 26.02 5.57
CA LEU A 35 -35.09 25.59 4.44
C LEU A 35 -33.88 26.51 4.21
N ILE A 36 -34.04 27.82 4.39
CA ILE A 36 -32.92 28.77 4.33
C ILE A 36 -31.88 28.47 5.43
N PHE A 37 -32.31 28.11 6.64
CA PHE A 37 -31.39 27.70 7.71
C PHE A 37 -30.64 26.41 7.37
N LEU A 38 -31.32 25.42 6.78
CA LEU A 38 -30.68 24.21 6.29
C LEU A 38 -29.63 24.55 5.21
N TRP A 39 -29.97 25.38 4.24
CA TRP A 39 -29.02 25.84 3.22
C TRP A 39 -27.80 26.51 3.85
N HIS A 40 -28.01 27.39 4.83
CA HIS A 40 -26.91 28.06 5.52
C HIS A 40 -25.99 27.10 6.27
N ALA A 41 -26.55 26.11 6.96
CA ALA A 41 -25.77 25.07 7.61
C ALA A 41 -24.93 24.28 6.60
N PHE A 42 -25.53 23.94 5.45
CA PHE A 42 -24.84 23.27 4.35
C PHE A 42 -23.67 24.08 3.80
N CYS A 43 -23.83 25.40 3.56
CA CYS A 43 -22.72 26.28 3.17
C CYS A 43 -21.54 26.21 4.13
N GLY A 44 -21.83 26.20 5.44
CA GLY A 44 -20.80 26.14 6.47
C GLY A 44 -20.01 24.83 6.41
N TRP A 45 -20.68 23.71 6.14
CA TRP A 45 -20.03 22.42 5.95
C TRP A 45 -19.22 22.36 4.66
N ASP A 46 -19.74 22.87 3.54
CA ASP A 46 -19.00 22.94 2.27
C ASP A 46 -17.68 23.72 2.43
N ALA A 47 -17.72 24.90 3.08
CA ALA A 47 -16.53 25.69 3.36
C ALA A 47 -15.54 24.97 4.29
N ALA A 48 -16.03 24.28 5.33
CA ALA A 48 -15.17 23.52 6.24
C ALA A 48 -14.49 22.34 5.53
N LEU A 49 -15.21 21.62 4.67
CA LEU A 49 -14.66 20.51 3.90
C LEU A 49 -13.69 20.97 2.83
N GLU A 50 -13.90 22.14 2.23
CA GLU A 50 -12.93 22.76 1.32
C GLU A 50 -11.64 23.13 2.07
N SER A 51 -11.74 23.66 3.29
CA SER A 51 -10.54 23.91 4.13
C SER A 51 -9.80 22.61 4.47
N LEU A 52 -10.53 21.53 4.75
CA LEU A 52 -9.93 20.21 5.00
C LEU A 52 -9.26 19.66 3.73
N HIS A 53 -9.89 19.85 2.58
CA HIS A 53 -9.35 19.44 1.29
C HIS A 53 -8.02 20.15 0.98
N GLN A 54 -7.96 21.46 1.19
CA GLN A 54 -6.74 22.24 1.02
C GLN A 54 -5.63 21.78 1.95
N HIS A 55 -5.97 21.44 3.20
CA HIS A 55 -5.00 20.86 4.14
C HIS A 55 -4.47 19.51 3.65
N MET A 56 -5.36 18.63 3.16
CA MET A 56 -4.97 17.34 2.57
C MET A 56 -4.04 17.53 1.36
N MET A 57 -4.33 18.50 0.48
CA MET A 57 -3.48 18.83 -0.66
C MET A 57 -2.11 19.38 -0.24
N ALA A 58 -2.06 20.21 0.80
CA ALA A 58 -0.80 20.70 1.35
C ALA A 58 0.04 19.55 1.93
N LEU A 59 -0.61 18.60 2.60
CA LEU A 59 0.03 17.40 3.13
C LEU A 59 0.58 16.49 2.02
N GLU A 60 -0.19 16.28 0.96
CA GLU A 60 0.22 15.46 -0.20
C GLU A 60 1.47 16.04 -0.89
N ASN A 61 1.60 17.37 -0.93
CA ASN A 61 2.73 18.04 -1.59
C ASN A 61 3.93 18.33 -0.68
N GLY A 62 3.72 18.43 0.64
CA GLY A 62 4.70 19.01 1.56
C GLY A 62 5.50 18.02 2.39
N ILE A 63 4.95 16.84 2.71
CA ILE A 63 5.53 15.92 3.71
C ILE A 63 5.57 14.50 3.14
N PRO A 64 6.69 13.76 3.25
CA PRO A 64 6.68 12.33 2.94
C PRO A 64 5.66 11.63 3.84
N ILE A 65 4.69 10.92 3.24
CA ILE A 65 3.50 10.31 3.88
C ILE A 65 3.85 9.50 5.14
N VAL A 66 5.06 8.96 5.18
CA VAL A 66 5.78 8.43 6.35
C VAL A 66 5.57 9.24 7.63
N ASP A 67 5.93 10.50 7.60
CA ASP A 67 5.99 11.38 8.76
C ASP A 67 4.56 11.71 9.21
N MET A 68 3.63 11.75 8.25
CA MET A 68 2.20 11.92 8.48
C MET A 68 1.55 10.69 9.14
N LEU A 69 1.95 9.47 8.77
CA LEU A 69 1.52 8.23 9.42
C LEU A 69 2.01 8.17 10.87
N VAL A 70 3.27 8.56 11.10
CA VAL A 70 3.87 8.61 12.45
C VAL A 70 3.20 9.68 13.32
N SER A 71 2.81 10.82 12.73
CA SER A 71 2.13 11.92 13.44
C SER A 71 0.67 11.62 13.84
N GLY A 72 0.04 10.57 13.30
CA GLY A 72 -1.36 10.23 13.57
C GLY A 72 -2.39 11.18 12.94
N GLU A 73 -1.95 12.14 12.13
CA GLU A 73 -2.81 13.12 11.44
C GLU A 73 -3.74 12.43 10.43
N LEU A 74 -3.25 11.39 9.76
CA LEU A 74 -3.97 10.69 8.69
C LEU A 74 -5.19 9.88 9.20
N PRO A 75 -5.06 9.05 10.27
CA PRO A 75 -6.21 8.47 10.96
C PRO A 75 -7.22 9.51 11.46
N ARG A 76 -6.75 10.67 11.96
CA ARG A 76 -7.63 11.73 12.45
C ARG A 76 -8.48 12.33 11.33
N ILE A 77 -7.87 12.63 10.19
CA ILE A 77 -8.58 13.12 8.99
C ILE A 77 -9.61 12.07 8.53
N ARG A 78 -9.25 10.79 8.49
CA ARG A 78 -10.20 9.72 8.15
C ARG A 78 -11.40 9.67 9.11
N ALA A 79 -11.16 9.81 10.42
CA ALA A 79 -12.24 9.86 11.40
C ALA A 79 -13.19 11.05 11.15
N HIS A 80 -12.64 12.23 10.81
CA HIS A 80 -13.45 13.38 10.43
C HIS A 80 -14.27 13.13 9.15
N HIS A 81 -13.68 12.54 8.10
CA HIS A 81 -14.41 12.18 6.88
C HIS A 81 -15.60 11.25 7.15
N LEU A 82 -15.38 10.19 7.94
CA LEU A 82 -16.44 9.25 8.33
C LEU A 82 -17.55 9.94 9.12
N HIS A 83 -17.17 10.81 10.06
CA HIS A 83 -18.13 11.59 10.83
C HIS A 83 -18.99 12.50 9.94
N TYR A 84 -18.36 13.29 9.06
CA TYR A 84 -19.07 14.18 8.14
C TYR A 84 -19.94 13.41 7.15
N SER A 85 -19.48 12.27 6.63
CA SER A 85 -20.28 11.42 5.75
C SER A 85 -21.58 10.96 6.44
N SER A 86 -21.49 10.52 7.70
CA SER A 86 -22.67 10.16 8.49
C SER A 86 -23.56 11.36 8.77
N LEU A 87 -22.98 12.53 9.06
CA LEU A 87 -23.73 13.75 9.31
C LEU A 87 -24.52 14.22 8.08
N LEU A 88 -23.92 14.13 6.88
CA LEU A 88 -24.59 14.45 5.61
C LEU A 88 -25.74 13.48 5.31
N ASP A 89 -25.61 12.20 5.66
CA ASP A 89 -26.71 11.23 5.53
C ASP A 89 -27.92 11.58 6.42
N HIS A 90 -27.66 11.97 7.67
CA HIS A 90 -28.72 12.49 8.55
C HIS A 90 -29.31 13.80 8.04
N PHE A 91 -28.50 14.63 7.39
CA PHE A 91 -28.95 15.90 6.84
C PHE A 91 -29.87 15.71 5.61
N ILE A 92 -29.60 14.71 4.76
CA ILE A 92 -30.53 14.31 3.69
C ILE A 92 -31.89 13.95 4.30
N LYS A 93 -31.93 13.14 5.35
CA LYS A 93 -33.18 12.77 6.04
C LYS A 93 -33.91 13.98 6.61
N ALA A 94 -33.19 14.99 7.09
CA ALA A 94 -33.80 16.23 7.57
C ALA A 94 -34.43 17.04 6.42
N VAL A 95 -33.79 17.09 5.25
CA VAL A 95 -34.36 17.73 4.04
C VAL A 95 -35.57 16.95 3.53
N ASP A 96 -35.49 15.61 3.50
CA ASP A 96 -36.61 14.75 3.11
C ASP A 96 -37.81 14.94 4.08
N PHE A 97 -37.56 15.03 5.39
CA PHE A 97 -38.60 15.33 6.38
C PHE A 97 -39.31 16.68 6.12
N VAL A 98 -38.55 17.71 5.77
CA VAL A 98 -39.11 19.03 5.42
C VAL A 98 -39.93 18.97 4.14
N GLN A 99 -39.52 18.13 3.18
CA GLN A 99 -40.27 17.93 1.94
C GLN A 99 -41.56 17.11 2.15
N GLU A 100 -41.52 16.07 2.98
CA GLU A 100 -42.64 15.14 3.21
C GLU A 100 -43.66 15.65 4.24
N THR A 101 -43.33 16.71 4.99
CA THR A 101 -44.20 17.26 6.04
C THR A 101 -44.66 18.69 5.69
N PRO A 102 -45.72 18.85 4.87
CA PRO A 102 -46.29 20.15 4.56
C PRO A 102 -46.78 20.85 5.83
N THR A 103 -46.59 22.17 5.92
CA THR A 103 -47.08 22.92 7.07
C THR A 103 -48.60 23.00 7.08
N PRO A 104 -49.26 22.85 8.26
CA PRO A 104 -50.71 23.05 8.40
C PRO A 104 -51.13 24.52 8.24
N PHE A 105 -50.19 25.41 7.92
CA PHE A 105 -50.40 26.84 7.75
C PHE A 105 -50.70 27.20 6.28
N MET A 106 -50.02 26.54 5.33
CA MET A 106 -50.21 26.69 3.88
C MET A 106 -51.41 25.85 3.42
N THR A 107 -52.61 26.31 3.70
CA THR A 107 -53.86 25.63 3.32
C THR A 107 -54.80 26.60 2.62
N ALA A 108 -55.66 26.09 1.74
CA ALA A 108 -56.67 26.86 1.01
C ALA A 108 -57.64 27.66 1.91
N SER A 109 -57.68 27.37 3.21
CA SER A 109 -58.44 28.12 4.21
C SER A 109 -57.82 29.47 4.56
N ASN A 110 -56.50 29.61 4.43
CA ASN A 110 -55.74 30.79 4.86
C ASN A 110 -55.21 31.61 3.66
N PHE A 111 -55.03 30.98 2.50
CA PHE A 111 -54.40 31.55 1.30
C PHE A 111 -55.11 31.09 0.02
N ASP A 112 -54.94 31.85 -1.06
CA ASP A 112 -55.41 31.45 -2.40
C ASP A 112 -54.75 30.14 -2.86
N GLN A 113 -55.53 29.25 -3.47
CA GLN A 113 -55.06 27.94 -3.92
C GLN A 113 -53.83 28.04 -4.85
N ALA A 114 -53.81 29.04 -5.74
CA ALA A 114 -52.68 29.27 -6.64
C ALA A 114 -51.36 29.58 -5.89
N LEU A 115 -51.43 30.32 -4.77
CA LEU A 115 -50.27 30.61 -3.94
C LEU A 115 -49.81 29.39 -3.15
N VAL A 116 -50.74 28.54 -2.71
CA VAL A 116 -50.43 27.28 -2.01
C VAL A 116 -49.70 26.33 -2.97
N ASP A 117 -50.21 26.17 -4.19
CA ASP A 117 -49.62 25.31 -5.21
C ASP A 117 -48.23 25.81 -5.65
N GLU A 118 -48.08 27.13 -5.83
CA GLU A 118 -46.78 27.75 -6.14
C GLU A 118 -45.77 27.49 -5.02
N ASN A 119 -46.12 27.75 -3.75
CA ASN A 119 -45.20 27.50 -2.63
C ASN A 119 -44.84 26.02 -2.47
N ALA A 120 -45.79 25.11 -2.65
CA ALA A 120 -45.52 23.67 -2.63
C ALA A 120 -44.52 23.26 -3.74
N SER A 121 -44.67 23.82 -4.95
CA SER A 121 -43.74 23.58 -6.05
C SER A 121 -42.34 24.16 -5.78
N LEU A 122 -42.26 25.33 -5.15
CA LEU A 122 -41.01 25.98 -4.77
C LEU A 122 -40.27 25.17 -3.71
N ILE A 123 -40.93 24.76 -2.63
CA ILE A 123 -40.33 23.92 -1.57
C ILE A 123 -39.80 22.63 -2.17
N THR A 124 -40.59 21.96 -3.00
CA THR A 124 -40.18 20.72 -3.67
C THR A 124 -38.92 20.93 -4.50
N ARG A 125 -38.86 22.02 -5.27
CA ARG A 125 -37.70 22.34 -6.10
C ARG A 125 -36.45 22.62 -5.27
N GLU A 126 -36.59 23.45 -4.24
CA GLU A 126 -35.45 23.85 -3.39
C GLU A 126 -34.95 22.69 -2.52
N CYS A 127 -35.83 21.85 -1.96
CA CYS A 127 -35.44 20.63 -1.25
C CYS A 127 -34.70 19.66 -2.18
N LYS A 128 -35.22 19.44 -3.39
CA LYS A 128 -34.55 18.58 -4.39
C LYS A 128 -33.17 19.12 -4.79
N ASN A 129 -33.06 20.45 -4.94
CA ASN A 129 -31.79 21.09 -5.25
C ASN A 129 -30.78 20.95 -4.11
N LEU A 130 -31.20 21.22 -2.87
CA LEU A 130 -30.34 21.05 -1.69
C LEU A 130 -29.90 19.58 -1.51
N ARG A 131 -30.82 18.62 -1.71
CA ARG A 131 -30.51 17.19 -1.69
C ARG A 131 -29.45 16.82 -2.72
N HIS A 132 -29.57 17.32 -3.95
CA HIS A 132 -28.57 17.09 -4.99
C HIS A 132 -27.20 17.64 -4.62
N GLU A 133 -27.15 18.82 -4.01
CA GLU A 133 -25.90 19.45 -3.57
C GLU A 133 -25.24 18.67 -2.41
N ILE A 134 -26.04 18.12 -1.49
CA ILE A 134 -25.55 17.24 -0.42
C ILE A 134 -24.96 15.94 -0.99
N GLU A 135 -25.65 15.30 -1.94
CA GLU A 135 -25.15 14.10 -2.63
C GLU A 135 -23.84 14.39 -3.38
N ARG A 136 -23.72 15.57 -4.00
CA ARG A 136 -22.48 16.02 -4.64
C ARG A 136 -21.34 16.12 -3.63
N LEU A 137 -21.59 16.71 -2.47
CA LEU A 137 -20.59 16.86 -1.40
C LEU A 137 -20.17 15.50 -0.82
N GLN A 138 -21.10 14.57 -0.65
CA GLN A 138 -20.79 13.19 -0.25
C GLN A 138 -19.91 12.48 -1.29
N ALA A 139 -20.21 12.63 -2.58
CA ALA A 139 -19.40 12.05 -3.65
C ALA A 139 -17.96 12.61 -3.64
N MET A 140 -17.80 13.91 -3.38
CA MET A 140 -16.48 14.54 -3.23
C MET A 140 -15.72 13.96 -2.02
N LEU A 141 -16.36 13.83 -0.86
CA LEU A 141 -15.75 13.22 0.33
C LEU A 141 -15.29 11.78 0.07
N TYR A 142 -16.11 10.98 -0.61
CA TYR A 142 -15.77 9.61 -0.97
C TYR A 142 -14.55 9.55 -1.90
N GLN A 143 -14.49 10.43 -2.90
CA GLN A 143 -13.33 10.51 -3.80
C GLN A 143 -12.04 10.86 -3.04
N GLN A 144 -12.12 11.79 -2.08
CA GLN A 144 -10.99 12.16 -1.23
C GLN A 144 -10.53 10.99 -0.35
N GLU A 145 -11.46 10.22 0.23
CA GLU A 145 -11.13 9.02 1.01
C GLU A 145 -10.42 7.96 0.17
N GLN A 146 -10.86 7.73 -1.07
CA GLN A 146 -10.20 6.79 -1.97
C GLN A 146 -8.78 7.24 -2.32
N ARG A 147 -8.57 8.54 -2.57
CA ARG A 147 -7.22 9.08 -2.78
C ARG A 147 -6.34 8.83 -1.56
N LEU A 148 -6.84 9.13 -0.37
CA LEU A 148 -6.14 8.92 0.89
C LEU A 148 -5.71 7.45 1.07
N LYS A 149 -6.61 6.52 0.78
CA LYS A 149 -6.35 5.08 0.86
C LYS A 149 -5.27 4.65 -0.13
N ASN A 150 -5.30 5.16 -1.36
CA ASN A 150 -4.31 4.85 -2.38
C ASN A 150 -2.92 5.36 -1.99
N LEU A 151 -2.83 6.56 -1.41
CA LEU A 151 -1.56 7.13 -0.91
C LEU A 151 -0.95 6.27 0.20
N ILE A 152 -1.76 5.82 1.16
CA ILE A 152 -1.32 4.90 2.23
C ILE A 152 -0.79 3.60 1.63
N THR A 153 -1.57 2.99 0.74
CA THR A 153 -1.20 1.70 0.12
C THR A 153 0.07 1.81 -0.71
N ALA A 154 0.27 2.92 -1.42
CA ALA A 154 1.49 3.19 -2.17
C ALA A 154 2.69 3.31 -1.23
N THR A 155 2.54 4.06 -0.13
CA THR A 155 3.60 4.26 0.88
C THR A 155 3.97 2.96 1.57
N ASP A 156 2.97 2.16 1.98
CA ASP A 156 3.18 0.83 2.55
C ASP A 156 3.95 -0.08 1.57
N GLY A 157 3.65 0.02 0.27
CA GLY A 157 4.37 -0.72 -0.77
C GLY A 157 5.86 -0.35 -0.86
N GLU A 158 6.19 0.94 -0.76
CA GLU A 158 7.58 1.40 -0.71
C GLU A 158 8.30 0.88 0.54
N TYR A 159 7.66 0.95 1.70
CA TYR A 159 8.19 0.39 2.94
C TYR A 159 8.44 -1.11 2.88
N MET A 160 7.45 -1.86 2.41
CA MET A 160 7.59 -3.31 2.27
C MET A 160 8.72 -3.64 1.30
N ARG A 161 8.94 -2.82 0.27
CA ARG A 161 10.06 -2.98 -0.66
C ARG A 161 11.41 -2.71 0.02
N GLU A 162 11.53 -1.65 0.81
CA GLU A 162 12.75 -1.36 1.57
C GLU A 162 13.04 -2.47 2.60
N MET A 163 12.03 -2.91 3.34
CA MET A 163 12.14 -4.03 4.29
C MET A 163 12.51 -5.33 3.59
N ALA A 164 11.92 -5.62 2.42
CA ALA A 164 12.30 -6.78 1.62
C ALA A 164 13.76 -6.69 1.14
N GLN A 165 14.22 -5.51 0.70
CA GLN A 165 15.62 -5.29 0.34
C GLN A 165 16.56 -5.50 1.53
N ALA A 166 16.25 -4.92 2.69
CA ALA A 166 17.00 -5.15 3.92
C ALA A 166 17.04 -6.64 4.29
N THR A 167 15.90 -7.33 4.24
CA THR A 167 15.79 -8.77 4.48
C THR A 167 16.61 -9.58 3.48
N THR A 168 16.64 -9.19 2.19
CA THR A 168 17.47 -9.89 1.19
C THR A 168 18.96 -9.70 1.46
N ARG A 169 19.38 -8.52 1.93
CA ARG A 169 20.75 -8.23 2.34
C ARG A 169 21.12 -9.05 3.57
N ASP A 170 20.24 -9.10 4.56
CA ASP A 170 20.44 -9.88 5.78
C ASP A 170 20.48 -11.39 5.46
N GLY A 171 19.68 -11.84 4.49
CA GLY A 171 19.75 -13.20 3.95
C GLY A 171 21.08 -13.53 3.25
N ALA A 172 21.75 -12.53 2.65
CA ALA A 172 23.10 -12.72 2.11
C ALA A 172 24.14 -12.89 3.23
N ALA A 173 24.06 -12.10 4.29
CA ALA A 173 24.90 -12.26 5.48
C ALA A 173 24.67 -13.61 6.17
N MET A 174 23.40 -14.04 6.30
CA MET A 174 23.04 -15.34 6.86
C MET A 174 23.63 -16.50 6.04
N LYS A 175 23.63 -16.39 4.71
CA LYS A 175 24.28 -17.38 3.83
C LYS A 175 25.79 -17.45 4.07
N GLN A 176 26.46 -16.33 4.32
CA GLN A 176 27.90 -16.33 4.60
C GLN A 176 28.23 -17.04 5.91
N ILE A 177 27.49 -16.72 6.99
CA ILE A 177 27.66 -17.39 8.29
C ILE A 177 27.41 -18.89 8.15
N ALA A 178 26.38 -19.29 7.42
CA ALA A 178 26.08 -20.69 7.16
C ALA A 178 27.20 -21.41 6.38
N TYR A 179 27.88 -20.75 5.42
CA TYR A 179 29.05 -21.36 4.77
C TYR A 179 30.23 -21.50 5.72
N LEU A 180 30.43 -20.53 6.61
CA LEU A 180 31.51 -20.60 7.61
C LEU A 180 31.29 -21.81 8.53
N THR A 181 30.10 -21.96 9.12
CA THR A 181 29.80 -23.10 9.98
C THR A 181 29.94 -24.42 9.24
N MET A 182 29.53 -24.48 7.97
CA MET A 182 29.63 -25.69 7.16
C MET A 182 31.07 -26.14 6.88
N VAL A 183 32.02 -25.20 6.75
CA VAL A 183 33.45 -25.50 6.58
C VAL A 183 34.12 -25.89 7.89
N PHE A 184 33.73 -25.26 9.00
CA PHE A 184 34.35 -25.48 10.31
C PHE A 184 33.78 -26.67 11.09
N LEU A 185 32.56 -27.12 10.79
CA LEU A 185 31.90 -28.22 11.51
C LEU A 185 32.65 -29.57 11.40
N PRO A 186 33.10 -30.03 10.21
CA PRO A 186 33.76 -31.34 10.09
C PRO A 186 35.11 -31.43 10.83
N PRO A 187 36.05 -30.46 10.70
CA PRO A 187 37.29 -30.46 11.45
C PRO A 187 37.08 -30.38 12.96
N SER A 188 36.09 -29.59 13.40
CA SER A 188 35.75 -29.43 14.82
C SER A 188 35.23 -30.73 15.41
N PHE A 189 34.43 -31.49 14.66
CA PHE A 189 33.96 -32.81 15.06
C PHE A 189 35.13 -33.79 15.22
N VAL A 190 36.05 -33.85 14.24
CA VAL A 190 37.24 -34.70 14.33
C VAL A 190 38.11 -34.28 15.52
N ALA A 191 38.33 -32.97 15.72
CA ALA A 191 39.10 -32.46 16.86
C ALA A 191 38.47 -32.83 18.20
N ALA A 192 37.13 -32.79 18.32
CA ALA A 192 36.42 -33.22 19.53
C ALA A 192 36.58 -34.73 19.79
N VAL A 193 36.48 -35.57 18.75
CA VAL A 193 36.68 -37.02 18.89
C VAL A 193 38.11 -37.36 19.34
N PHE A 194 39.12 -36.69 18.77
CA PHE A 194 40.52 -36.88 19.18
C PHE A 194 40.82 -36.27 20.57
N GLY A 195 40.16 -35.17 20.93
CA GLY A 195 40.25 -34.54 22.26
C GLY A 195 39.59 -35.37 23.37
N MET A 196 38.63 -36.22 23.01
CA MET A 196 37.98 -37.17 23.91
C MET A 196 38.80 -38.47 24.04
N ASN A 197 40.14 -38.38 24.13
CA ASN A 197 41.06 -39.47 24.51
C ASN A 197 40.74 -40.89 23.98
N VAL A 198 40.20 -41.04 22.76
CA VAL A 198 39.81 -42.35 22.19
C VAL A 198 41.03 -43.18 21.74
N PHE A 199 42.22 -42.57 21.71
CA PHE A 199 43.49 -43.27 21.51
C PHE A 199 44.15 -43.52 22.87
N GLU A 200 43.58 -44.44 23.64
CA GLU A 200 44.29 -45.05 24.77
C GLU A 200 45.42 -45.90 24.21
N THR A 201 46.62 -45.31 24.27
CA THR A 201 47.95 -45.92 24.28
C THR A 201 47.94 -47.43 24.52
N ASP A 202 48.15 -48.23 23.48
CA ASP A 202 48.74 -49.56 23.65
C ASP A 202 50.18 -49.35 24.20
N PRO A 203 50.55 -49.98 25.33
CA PRO A 203 51.81 -49.69 26.01
C PRO A 203 53.08 -50.17 25.26
N ASP A 204 52.93 -50.88 24.13
CA ASP A 204 54.04 -51.45 23.35
C ASP A 204 54.24 -50.79 21.97
N SER A 205 53.57 -49.67 21.68
CA SER A 205 53.74 -48.97 20.40
C SER A 205 53.94 -47.48 20.63
N GLU A 206 55.19 -47.01 20.50
CA GLU A 206 55.58 -45.60 20.42
C GLU A 206 54.90 -44.91 19.22
N SER A 207 53.60 -44.65 19.32
CA SER A 207 52.85 -43.91 18.33
C SER A 207 51.95 -42.92 19.05
N HIS A 208 52.58 -41.89 19.59
CA HIS A 208 51.88 -40.66 19.97
C HIS A 208 50.93 -40.30 18.83
N ALA A 209 49.62 -40.22 19.12
CA ALA A 209 48.58 -39.87 18.14
C ALA A 209 49.04 -38.65 17.34
N THR A 210 49.61 -38.92 16.17
CA THR A 210 50.46 -37.94 15.48
C THR A 210 49.51 -36.98 14.77
N LEU A 211 49.85 -35.69 14.74
CA LEU A 211 49.12 -34.67 13.97
C LEU A 211 48.81 -35.15 12.52
N SER A 212 49.67 -36.01 11.96
CA SER A 212 49.47 -36.70 10.68
C SER A 212 48.18 -37.52 10.60
N GLN A 213 47.77 -38.22 11.66
CA GLN A 213 46.56 -39.05 11.67
C GLN A 213 45.29 -38.20 11.79
N TYR A 214 45.37 -37.06 12.50
CA TYR A 214 44.33 -36.04 12.48
C TYR A 214 44.13 -35.48 11.06
N PHE A 215 45.20 -35.03 10.40
CA PHE A 215 45.12 -34.51 9.04
C PHE A 215 44.66 -35.58 8.03
N ALA A 216 45.05 -36.85 8.21
CA ALA A 216 44.64 -37.96 7.34
C ALA A 216 43.12 -38.23 7.37
N VAL A 217 42.44 -37.94 8.48
CA VAL A 217 40.98 -38.14 8.61
C VAL A 217 40.21 -36.84 8.38
N ALA A 218 40.73 -35.70 8.86
CA ALA A 218 40.06 -34.41 8.73
C ALA A 218 40.00 -33.92 7.27
N LEU A 219 41.08 -34.06 6.50
CA LEU A 219 41.10 -33.64 5.09
C LEU A 219 40.06 -34.36 4.21
N PRO A 220 39.98 -35.70 4.15
CA PRO A 220 38.98 -36.36 3.31
C PRO A 220 37.55 -36.04 3.76
N LEU A 221 37.31 -35.88 5.06
CA LEU A 221 35.99 -35.52 5.59
C LEU A 221 35.60 -34.09 5.18
N THR A 222 36.54 -33.14 5.19
CA THR A 222 36.28 -31.76 4.70
C THR A 222 36.02 -31.73 3.20
N VAL A 223 36.75 -32.51 2.40
CA VAL A 223 36.51 -32.63 0.96
C VAL A 223 35.14 -33.26 0.67
N PHE A 224 34.78 -34.30 1.41
CA PHE A 224 33.51 -35.00 1.26
C PHE A 224 32.32 -34.10 1.65
N THR A 225 32.42 -33.39 2.76
CA THR A 225 31.39 -32.43 3.18
C THR A 225 31.26 -31.30 2.18
N MET A 226 32.36 -30.71 1.70
CA MET A 226 32.37 -29.69 0.65
C MET A 226 31.70 -30.19 -0.66
N TRP A 227 31.99 -31.43 -1.05
CA TRP A 227 31.39 -32.09 -2.21
C TRP A 227 29.86 -32.24 -2.05
N ILE A 228 29.40 -32.69 -0.88
CA ILE A 228 27.98 -32.76 -0.54
C ILE A 228 27.33 -31.38 -0.68
N VAL A 229 27.94 -30.32 -0.13
CA VAL A 229 27.38 -28.94 -0.22
C VAL A 229 27.15 -28.53 -1.66
N ILE A 230 28.17 -28.73 -2.50
CA ILE A 230 28.13 -28.32 -3.91
C ILE A 230 27.03 -29.11 -4.65
N ALA A 231 26.88 -30.39 -4.35
CA ALA A 231 25.81 -31.21 -4.88
C ALA A 231 24.42 -30.75 -4.42
N PHE A 232 24.25 -30.36 -3.15
CA PHE A 232 22.98 -29.80 -2.63
C PHE A 232 22.67 -28.42 -3.20
N ARG A 233 23.68 -27.55 -3.43
CA ARG A 233 23.51 -26.25 -4.09
C ARG A 233 23.04 -26.41 -5.54
N SER A 234 23.51 -27.44 -6.25
CA SER A 234 23.02 -27.83 -7.57
C SER A 234 21.52 -28.19 -7.55
N LYS A 235 20.98 -28.67 -6.41
CA LYS A 235 19.54 -28.92 -6.21
C LYS A 235 18.64 -27.70 -6.48
N ILE A 236 19.17 -26.52 -6.24
CA ILE A 236 18.43 -25.26 -6.33
C ILE A 236 18.54 -24.63 -7.72
N VAL A 237 19.57 -24.96 -8.50
CA VAL A 237 19.87 -24.32 -9.81
C VAL A 237 19.27 -25.07 -11.01
N LEU A 238 19.11 -26.39 -10.95
CA LEU A 238 18.49 -27.20 -12.00
C LEU A 238 17.09 -27.69 -11.58
N SER A 239 16.07 -26.82 -11.64
CA SER A 239 14.67 -27.24 -11.45
C SER A 239 14.10 -27.95 -12.69
N GLY A 240 14.74 -29.04 -13.11
CA GLY A 240 14.25 -29.95 -14.15
C GLY A 240 14.39 -31.40 -13.71
N GLU A 241 13.56 -32.29 -14.26
CA GLU A 241 13.50 -33.74 -13.98
C GLU A 241 14.79 -34.47 -14.36
N VAL A 242 15.87 -34.25 -13.60
CA VAL A 242 17.10 -35.04 -13.71
C VAL A 242 17.20 -36.03 -12.55
N PRO A 243 17.57 -37.29 -12.81
CA PRO A 243 17.72 -38.29 -11.76
C PRO A 243 18.80 -37.87 -10.75
N PHE A 244 18.53 -38.13 -9.45
CA PHE A 244 19.34 -37.71 -8.31
C PHE A 244 20.84 -38.00 -8.46
N TRP A 245 21.20 -39.18 -8.99
CA TRP A 245 22.58 -39.61 -9.20
C TRP A 245 23.35 -38.78 -10.23
N MET A 246 22.69 -38.40 -11.34
CA MET A 246 23.31 -37.60 -12.40
C MET A 246 23.62 -36.17 -11.92
N ARG A 247 22.88 -35.72 -10.90
CA ARG A 247 23.06 -34.44 -10.21
C ARG A 247 24.22 -34.45 -9.21
N LEU A 248 24.39 -35.57 -8.50
CA LEU A 248 25.47 -35.79 -7.53
C LEU A 248 26.84 -35.87 -8.21
N ILE A 249 26.90 -36.40 -9.44
CA ILE A 249 28.14 -36.62 -10.20
C ILE A 249 28.57 -35.40 -11.02
N TRP A 250 27.67 -34.44 -11.27
CA TRP A 250 27.99 -33.21 -12.04
C TRP A 250 29.23 -32.43 -11.55
N PRO A 251 29.43 -32.15 -10.24
CA PRO A 251 30.61 -31.42 -9.79
C PRO A 251 31.92 -32.17 -10.05
N LEU A 252 31.92 -33.50 -9.93
CA LEU A 252 33.05 -34.37 -10.29
C LEU A 252 33.30 -34.35 -11.79
N LYS A 253 32.24 -34.48 -12.61
CA LYS A 253 32.34 -34.41 -14.06
C LYS A 253 32.90 -33.07 -14.53
N LYS A 254 32.44 -31.96 -13.95
CA LYS A 254 32.94 -30.61 -14.28
C LYS A 254 34.40 -30.41 -13.85
N LEU A 255 34.81 -30.98 -12.72
CA LEU A 255 36.20 -30.97 -12.26
C LEU A 255 37.09 -31.79 -13.21
N HIS A 256 36.62 -32.97 -13.60
CA HIS A 256 37.28 -33.84 -14.58
C HIS A 256 37.38 -33.18 -15.96
N ASP A 257 36.32 -32.55 -16.44
CA ASP A 257 36.30 -31.81 -17.72
C ASP A 257 37.21 -30.56 -17.67
N ARG A 258 37.40 -29.96 -16.48
CA ARG A 258 38.40 -28.88 -16.27
C ARG A 258 39.82 -29.40 -16.26
N TYR A 259 40.06 -30.53 -15.60
CA TYR A 259 41.37 -31.17 -15.50
C TYR A 259 41.84 -31.74 -16.85
N ASN A 260 40.91 -32.23 -17.67
CA ASN A 260 41.19 -32.85 -18.97
C ASN A 260 41.19 -31.86 -20.17
N LYS A 261 40.97 -30.55 -19.92
CA LYS A 261 41.15 -29.53 -20.96
C LYS A 261 42.62 -29.15 -21.11
N ASN A 262 43.33 -29.88 -21.97
CA ASN A 262 44.56 -29.40 -22.60
C ASN A 262 44.26 -28.10 -23.40
N PRO A 263 45.10 -27.06 -23.34
CA PRO A 263 44.97 -25.87 -24.18
C PRO A 263 45.47 -26.20 -25.58
N LYS A 264 44.60 -26.72 -26.45
CA LYS A 264 44.86 -26.75 -27.89
C LYS A 264 43.59 -26.43 -28.68
N THR A 265 43.47 -25.17 -29.06
CA THR A 265 43.01 -24.79 -30.40
C THR A 265 43.61 -23.42 -30.74
N PRO A 266 44.50 -23.34 -31.74
CA PRO A 266 45.00 -22.05 -32.24
C PRO A 266 43.88 -21.35 -33.02
N LEU A 267 43.91 -20.01 -33.00
CA LEU A 267 43.08 -19.17 -33.86
C LEU A 267 43.29 -19.57 -35.32
N ALA A 268 42.20 -19.86 -36.01
CA ALA A 268 42.14 -19.83 -37.46
C ALA A 268 40.92 -18.99 -37.85
N ASP A 269 41.21 -17.78 -38.30
CA ASP A 269 40.34 -16.98 -39.14
C ASP A 269 40.03 -17.78 -40.41
N HIS A 270 38.77 -18.15 -40.60
CA HIS A 270 38.09 -18.12 -41.90
C HIS A 270 36.62 -18.43 -41.69
N ASP A 271 35.78 -17.40 -41.86
CA ASP A 271 34.51 -17.45 -42.60
C ASP A 271 33.83 -16.08 -42.47
N ILE A 272 34.49 -15.09 -43.06
CA ILE A 272 33.80 -13.92 -43.61
C ILE A 272 33.06 -14.40 -44.87
N GLU A 273 31.80 -13.99 -44.98
CA GLU A 273 30.85 -14.24 -46.08
C GLU A 273 30.08 -15.57 -46.12
N ARG A 274 28.96 -15.60 -45.38
CA ARG A 274 27.68 -15.98 -45.98
C ARG A 274 26.48 -15.46 -45.17
N GLY A 275 25.59 -14.72 -45.84
CA GLY A 275 24.20 -14.62 -45.40
C GLY A 275 23.80 -13.35 -44.65
N MET A 276 24.13 -12.19 -45.20
CA MET A 276 23.34 -10.97 -45.05
C MET A 276 21.89 -11.27 -45.48
N GLY A 277 20.91 -11.16 -44.56
CA GLY A 277 19.48 -11.22 -44.96
C GLY A 277 18.50 -11.83 -43.96
N SER A 278 18.43 -11.33 -42.71
CA SER A 278 17.16 -11.26 -41.97
C SER A 278 17.33 -10.49 -40.66
N ARG A 279 17.27 -9.16 -40.75
CA ARG A 279 16.99 -8.32 -39.59
C ARG A 279 15.47 -8.23 -39.47
N MET A 280 14.92 -8.92 -38.46
CA MET A 280 13.57 -8.65 -37.98
C MET A 280 13.49 -7.18 -37.54
N ALA A 281 12.73 -6.39 -38.29
CA ALA A 281 12.30 -5.07 -37.89
C ALA A 281 11.33 -5.22 -36.70
N ILE A 282 11.76 -4.75 -35.53
CA ILE A 282 10.87 -4.51 -34.40
C ILE A 282 10.09 -3.25 -34.73
N SER A 283 8.79 -3.42 -35.01
CA SER A 283 7.83 -2.33 -35.18
C SER A 283 7.64 -1.60 -33.85
N VAL A 284 8.20 -0.39 -33.74
CA VAL A 284 7.94 0.54 -32.65
C VAL A 284 6.81 1.46 -33.11
N ALA A 285 5.63 1.33 -32.50
CA ALA A 285 4.51 2.21 -32.73
C ALA A 285 4.78 3.62 -32.16
N PRO A 286 4.42 4.71 -32.85
CA PRO A 286 4.63 6.07 -32.36
C PRO A 286 3.57 6.48 -31.32
N LYS A 287 4.08 7.10 -30.24
CA LYS A 287 3.30 7.83 -29.24
C LYS A 287 2.61 9.03 -29.90
N HIS A 288 1.28 9.09 -29.79
CA HIS A 288 0.54 10.31 -30.11
C HIS A 288 0.85 11.39 -29.06
N ALA A 289 1.42 12.50 -29.55
CA ALA A 289 1.55 13.75 -28.84
C ALA A 289 0.19 14.47 -28.83
N PHE A 290 -0.31 14.81 -27.65
CA PHE A 290 -1.41 15.75 -27.47
C PHE A 290 -0.81 17.13 -27.20
N ARG A 291 -1.17 18.13 -28.00
CA ARG A 291 -0.84 19.54 -27.75
C ARG A 291 -2.05 20.41 -28.09
N ARG A 292 -2.36 21.28 -27.13
CA ARG A 292 -3.39 22.33 -27.04
C ARG A 292 -4.77 21.87 -26.60
#